data_AF-A0A2V7PJ70-F1
#
_entry.id   AF-A0A2V7PJ70-F1
#
_cell.length_a   1.000
_cell.length_b   1.000
_cell.length_c   1.000
_cell.angle_alpha   90.00
_cell.angle_beta   90.00
_cell.angle_gamma   90.00
#
_symmetry.space_group_name_H-M   'P 1'
#
loop_
_entity.id
_entity.type
_entity.pdbx_description
1 polymer ?
#
loop_
_entity_poly.entity_id
_entity_poly.type
_entity_poly.pdbx_seq_one_letter_code
_entity_poly.pdbx_strand_id
1 'polypeptide(L)'
;MREAVVDAKVAVAEVQEAVVRTEREVGLERQRLADAERRGRLAAEIQDQETVTVAERFATKHRERVGVLERKLVAQREELALAQRELDEMQTQLKSAERDRPAMEARRSMDEAGAAGAEMDLQDELLKADMDRAAREAAAARQLDELKKKMRKD
;
A
#
# COMPACT_ATOMS: atom_id res chain seq x y z
N MET A 1 3.37 2.82 -4.47
CA MET A 1 2.03 2.53 -5.03
C MET A 1 2.06 1.43 -6.08
N ARG A 2 2.87 1.54 -7.15
CA ARG A 2 3.03 0.44 -8.13
C ARG A 2 3.51 -0.87 -7.48
N GLU A 3 4.54 -0.78 -6.64
CA GLU A 3 5.07 -1.90 -5.85
C GLU A 3 3.99 -2.52 -4.95
N ALA A 4 3.31 -1.72 -4.14
CA ALA A 4 2.19 -2.18 -3.31
C ALA A 4 1.07 -2.91 -4.10
N VAL A 5 0.76 -2.46 -5.34
CA VAL A 5 -0.20 -3.17 -6.22
C VAL A 5 0.35 -4.51 -6.70
N VAL A 6 1.66 -4.61 -6.95
CA VAL A 6 2.30 -5.89 -7.30
C VAL A 6 2.27 -6.83 -6.10
N ASP A 7 2.62 -6.36 -4.91
CA ASP A 7 2.57 -7.17 -3.68
C ASP A 7 1.15 -7.66 -3.41
N ALA A 8 0.14 -6.78 -3.55
CA ALA A 8 -1.26 -7.16 -3.41
C ALA A 8 -1.71 -8.22 -4.43
N LYS A 9 -1.21 -8.17 -5.68
CA LYS A 9 -1.47 -9.21 -6.68
C LYS A 9 -0.88 -10.56 -6.27
N VAL A 10 0.34 -10.55 -5.73
CA VAL A 10 0.99 -11.78 -5.24
C VAL A 10 0.17 -12.36 -4.08
N ALA A 11 -0.20 -11.54 -3.10
CA ALA A 11 -1.02 -11.97 -1.97
C ALA A 11 -2.36 -12.57 -2.41
N VAL A 12 -3.06 -11.94 -3.37
CA VAL A 12 -4.29 -12.50 -3.95
C VAL A 12 -4.05 -13.87 -4.57
N ALA A 13 -2.97 -14.03 -5.36
CA ALA A 13 -2.64 -15.30 -5.99
C ALA A 13 -2.35 -16.39 -4.94
N GLU A 14 -1.62 -16.07 -3.87
CA GLU A 14 -1.36 -17.00 -2.77
C GLU A 14 -2.64 -17.47 -2.07
N VAL A 15 -3.59 -16.56 -1.82
CA VAL A 15 -4.90 -16.91 -1.23
C VAL A 15 -5.71 -17.78 -2.20
N GLN A 16 -5.69 -17.48 -3.50
CA GLN A 16 -6.34 -18.32 -4.53
C GLN A 16 -5.79 -19.74 -4.53
N GLU A 17 -4.47 -19.90 -4.50
CA GLU A 17 -3.83 -21.22 -4.43
C GLU A 17 -4.18 -21.95 -3.13
N ALA A 18 -4.24 -21.23 -2.01
CA ALA A 18 -4.64 -21.78 -0.72
C ALA A 18 -6.10 -22.27 -0.73
N VAL A 19 -7.01 -21.55 -1.39
CA VAL A 19 -8.41 -21.99 -1.61
C VAL A 19 -8.44 -23.29 -2.41
N VAL A 20 -7.77 -23.35 -3.57
CA VAL A 20 -7.75 -24.55 -4.43
C VAL A 20 -7.17 -25.76 -3.69
N ARG A 21 -6.13 -25.55 -2.87
CA ARG A 21 -5.54 -26.60 -2.03
C ARG A 21 -6.56 -27.13 -1.02
N THR A 22 -7.23 -26.24 -0.30
CA THR A 22 -8.24 -26.62 0.71
C THR A 22 -9.44 -27.30 0.05
N GLU A 23 -9.88 -26.89 -1.14
CA GLU A 23 -10.94 -27.58 -1.89
C GLU A 23 -10.58 -29.04 -2.20
N ARG A 24 -9.33 -29.29 -2.63
CA ARG A 24 -8.82 -30.64 -2.85
C ARG A 24 -8.79 -31.44 -1.54
N GLU A 25 -8.34 -30.83 -0.45
CA GLU A 25 -8.33 -31.46 0.88
C GLU A 25 -9.74 -31.84 1.34
N VAL A 26 -10.74 -30.94 1.18
CA VAL A 26 -12.15 -31.22 1.46
C VAL A 26 -12.65 -32.41 0.63
N GLY A 27 -12.36 -32.42 -0.68
CA GLY A 27 -12.74 -33.51 -1.57
C GLY A 27 -12.17 -34.86 -1.14
N LEU A 28 -10.87 -34.92 -0.86
CA LEU A 28 -10.20 -36.13 -0.39
C LEU A 28 -10.76 -36.60 0.96
N GLU A 29 -11.03 -35.68 1.89
CA GLU A 29 -11.53 -36.05 3.21
C GLU A 29 -12.99 -36.54 3.15
N ARG A 30 -13.83 -35.93 2.31
CA ARG A 30 -15.19 -36.43 2.03
C ARG A 30 -15.18 -37.83 1.42
N GLN A 31 -14.22 -38.13 0.53
CA GLN A 31 -14.05 -39.47 -0.01
C GLN A 31 -13.69 -40.48 1.11
N ARG A 32 -12.75 -40.13 1.99
CA ARG A 32 -12.38 -40.98 3.14
C ARG A 32 -13.55 -41.23 4.09
N LEU A 33 -14.37 -40.20 4.36
CA LEU A 33 -15.60 -40.35 5.13
C LEU A 33 -16.53 -41.36 4.48
N ALA A 34 -16.82 -41.20 3.18
CA ALA A 34 -17.69 -42.12 2.43
C ALA A 34 -17.14 -43.55 2.40
N ASP A 35 -15.82 -43.72 2.32
CA ASP A 35 -15.14 -45.01 2.39
C ASP A 35 -15.30 -45.68 3.75
N ALA A 36 -15.10 -44.92 4.85
CA ALA A 36 -15.29 -45.43 6.21
C ALA A 36 -16.75 -45.87 6.43
N GLU A 37 -17.70 -45.03 6.05
CA GLU A 37 -19.13 -45.34 6.18
C GLU A 37 -19.55 -46.56 5.34
N ARG A 38 -19.05 -46.67 4.10
CA ARG A 38 -19.31 -47.85 3.26
C ARG A 38 -18.74 -49.12 3.88
N ARG A 39 -17.50 -49.08 4.38
CA ARG A 39 -16.88 -50.25 5.03
C ARG A 39 -17.64 -50.66 6.29
N GLY A 40 -18.10 -49.70 7.09
CA GLY A 40 -18.96 -49.97 8.24
C GLY A 40 -20.26 -50.67 7.85
N ARG A 41 -20.94 -50.22 6.78
CA ARG A 41 -22.14 -50.89 6.28
C ARG A 41 -21.88 -52.32 5.82
N LEU A 42 -20.82 -52.54 5.03
CA LEU A 42 -20.44 -53.89 4.57
C LEU A 42 -20.09 -54.83 5.73
N ALA A 43 -19.41 -54.32 6.75
CA ALA A 43 -19.10 -55.10 7.96
C ALA A 43 -20.36 -55.47 8.75
N ALA A 44 -21.34 -54.57 8.82
CA ALA A 44 -22.61 -54.84 9.47
C ALA A 44 -23.39 -55.97 8.76
N GLU A 45 -23.35 -56.03 7.42
CA GLU A 45 -23.99 -57.09 6.63
C GLU A 45 -23.46 -58.49 6.97
N ILE A 46 -22.16 -58.60 7.31
CA ILE A 46 -21.52 -59.86 7.70
C ILE A 46 -21.41 -60.04 9.23
N GLN A 47 -22.07 -59.17 10.01
CA GLN A 47 -22.09 -59.19 11.48
C GLN A 47 -20.71 -59.02 12.14
N ASP A 48 -19.76 -58.38 11.46
CA ASP A 48 -18.45 -58.02 12.03
C ASP A 48 -18.55 -56.72 12.84
N GLN A 49 -18.89 -56.87 14.12
CA GLN A 49 -19.11 -55.74 15.04
C GLN A 49 -17.84 -54.96 15.37
N GLU A 50 -16.67 -55.60 15.32
CA GLU A 50 -15.40 -54.92 15.56
C GLU A 50 -15.13 -53.92 14.43
N THR A 51 -15.26 -54.37 13.18
CA THR A 51 -15.06 -53.50 12.02
C THR A 51 -16.11 -52.39 11.95
N VAL A 52 -17.37 -52.66 12.31
CA VAL A 52 -18.41 -51.62 12.42
C VAL A 52 -17.99 -50.53 13.41
N THR A 53 -17.60 -50.91 14.62
CA THR A 53 -17.19 -49.96 15.67
C THR A 53 -15.99 -49.13 15.24
N VAL A 54 -15.00 -49.77 14.60
CA VAL A 54 -13.83 -49.06 14.07
C VAL A 54 -14.23 -48.08 12.97
N ALA A 55 -15.05 -48.51 12.00
CA ALA A 55 -15.52 -47.69 10.90
C ALA A 55 -16.28 -46.45 11.40
N GLU A 56 -17.13 -46.58 12.41
CA GLU A 56 -17.86 -45.46 13.03
C GLU A 56 -16.92 -44.44 13.69
N ARG A 57 -15.88 -44.91 14.39
CA ARG A 57 -14.86 -44.02 14.97
C ARG A 57 -14.10 -43.25 13.90
N PHE A 58 -13.74 -43.89 12.79
CA PHE A 58 -13.10 -43.21 11.66
C PHE A 58 -14.05 -42.23 10.96
N ALA A 59 -15.30 -42.63 10.71
CA ALA A 59 -16.30 -41.77 10.10
C ALA A 59 -16.55 -40.52 10.95
N THR A 60 -16.62 -40.65 12.27
CA THR A 60 -16.76 -39.50 13.18
C THR A 60 -15.59 -38.52 13.04
N LYS A 61 -14.34 -39.02 13.08
CA LYS A 61 -13.15 -38.19 12.90
C LYS A 61 -13.10 -37.50 11.53
N HIS A 62 -13.42 -38.22 10.46
CA HIS A 62 -13.45 -37.67 9.12
C HIS A 62 -14.54 -36.60 8.99
N ARG A 63 -15.71 -36.80 9.58
CA ARG A 63 -16.81 -35.81 9.59
C ARG A 63 -16.43 -34.53 10.31
N GLU A 64 -15.77 -34.63 11.47
CA GLU A 64 -15.22 -33.48 12.18
C GLU A 64 -14.20 -32.73 11.31
N ARG A 65 -13.27 -33.46 10.68
CA ARG A 65 -12.24 -32.86 9.83
C ARG A 65 -12.82 -32.20 8.58
N VAL A 66 -13.82 -32.82 7.93
CA VAL A 66 -14.57 -32.20 6.83
C VAL A 66 -15.19 -30.88 7.31
N GLY A 67 -15.86 -30.86 8.45
CA GLY A 67 -16.47 -29.64 8.99
C GLY A 67 -15.45 -28.52 9.27
N VAL A 68 -14.25 -28.86 9.76
CA VAL A 68 -13.16 -27.89 9.96
C VAL A 68 -12.66 -27.35 8.62
N LEU A 69 -12.40 -28.23 7.64
CA LEU A 69 -11.91 -27.84 6.32
C LEU A 69 -12.92 -27.00 5.54
N GLU A 70 -14.22 -27.30 5.66
CA GLU A 70 -15.30 -26.52 5.05
C GLU A 70 -15.37 -25.11 5.64
N ARG A 71 -15.30 -24.96 6.97
CA ARG A 71 -15.23 -23.63 7.61
C ARG A 71 -13.98 -22.86 7.18
N LYS A 72 -12.84 -23.53 7.11
CA LYS A 72 -11.60 -22.94 6.58
C LYS A 72 -11.79 -22.46 5.14
N LEU A 73 -12.42 -23.26 4.28
CA LEU A 73 -12.68 -22.91 2.89
C LEU A 73 -13.59 -21.68 2.77
N VAL A 74 -14.63 -21.58 3.60
CA VAL A 74 -15.50 -20.40 3.65
C VAL A 74 -14.69 -19.16 4.02
N ALA A 75 -13.92 -19.22 5.12
CA ALA A 75 -13.10 -18.09 5.55
C ALA A 75 -12.08 -17.64 4.47
N GLN A 76 -11.41 -18.60 3.81
CA GLN A 76 -10.45 -18.29 2.74
C GLN A 76 -11.10 -17.65 1.51
N ARG A 77 -12.35 -18.05 1.18
CA ARG A 77 -13.10 -17.43 0.08
C ARG A 77 -13.55 -16.01 0.42
N GLU A 78 -13.94 -15.77 1.67
CA GLU A 78 -14.28 -14.43 2.17
C GLU A 78 -13.05 -13.50 2.17
N GLU A 79 -11.90 -14.01 2.63
CA GLU A 79 -10.61 -13.33 2.58
C GLU A 79 -10.20 -13.00 1.14
N LEU A 80 -10.30 -13.96 0.23
CA LEU A 80 -10.03 -13.73 -1.19
C LEU A 80 -10.92 -12.62 -1.77
N ALA A 81 -12.21 -12.64 -1.45
CA ALA A 81 -13.14 -11.63 -1.92
C ALA A 81 -12.79 -10.23 -1.39
N LEU A 82 -12.30 -10.14 -0.14
CA LEU A 82 -11.82 -8.88 0.42
C LEU A 82 -10.54 -8.40 -0.27
N ALA A 83 -9.53 -9.26 -0.37
CA ALA A 83 -8.25 -8.94 -0.99
C ALA A 83 -8.41 -8.51 -2.46
N GLN A 84 -9.35 -9.14 -3.18
CA GLN A 84 -9.66 -8.77 -4.57
C GLN A 84 -10.24 -7.34 -4.66
N ARG A 85 -11.17 -6.98 -3.76
CA ARG A 85 -11.74 -5.63 -3.72
C ARG A 85 -10.67 -4.58 -3.41
N GLU A 86 -9.82 -4.85 -2.41
CA GLU A 86 -8.72 -3.96 -2.04
C GLU A 86 -7.74 -3.76 -3.21
N LEU A 87 -7.41 -4.83 -3.93
CA LEU A 87 -6.56 -4.75 -5.11
C LEU A 87 -7.20 -3.90 -6.22
N ASP A 88 -8.49 -4.06 -6.47
CA ASP A 88 -9.21 -3.28 -7.49
C ASP A 88 -9.27 -1.78 -7.12
N GLU A 89 -9.44 -1.46 -5.84
CA GLU A 89 -9.36 -0.10 -5.32
C GLU A 89 -7.95 0.48 -5.50
N MET A 90 -6.89 -0.24 -5.11
CA MET A 90 -5.51 0.22 -5.29
C MET A 90 -5.16 0.45 -6.77
N GLN A 91 -5.62 -0.43 -7.65
CA GLN A 91 -5.44 -0.27 -9.11
C GLN A 91 -6.15 0.97 -9.63
N THR A 92 -7.34 1.26 -9.13
CA THR A 92 -8.12 2.45 -9.50
C THR A 92 -7.41 3.73 -9.08
N GLN A 93 -6.92 3.77 -7.83
CA GLN A 93 -6.16 4.91 -7.31
C GLN A 93 -4.82 5.09 -8.04
N LEU A 94 -4.14 4.00 -8.41
CA LEU A 94 -2.90 4.07 -9.20
C LEU A 94 -3.17 4.68 -10.59
N LYS A 95 -4.23 4.22 -11.27
CA LYS A 95 -4.61 4.77 -12.59
C LYS A 95 -4.96 6.26 -12.52
N SER A 96 -5.70 6.70 -11.50
CA SER A 96 -5.99 8.13 -11.32
C SER A 96 -4.72 8.93 -11.04
N ALA A 97 -3.83 8.43 -10.17
CA ALA A 97 -2.57 9.09 -9.86
C ALA A 97 -1.66 9.21 -11.09
N GLU A 98 -1.62 8.18 -11.95
CA GLU A 98 -0.86 8.21 -13.20
C GLU A 98 -1.44 9.19 -14.23
N ARG A 99 -2.77 9.28 -14.32
CA ARG A 99 -3.45 10.24 -15.21
C ARG A 99 -3.23 11.68 -14.77
N ASP A 100 -3.29 11.94 -13.47
CA ASP A 100 -3.23 13.30 -12.92
C ASP A 100 -1.77 13.78 -12.74
N ARG A 101 -0.79 12.88 -12.94
CA ARG A 101 0.65 13.14 -12.81
C ARG A 101 1.16 14.30 -13.68
N PRO A 102 0.84 14.43 -14.98
CA PRO A 102 1.32 15.55 -15.79
C PRO A 102 0.79 16.90 -15.30
N ALA A 103 -0.47 16.94 -14.82
CA ALA A 103 -1.07 18.14 -14.26
C ALA A 103 -0.46 18.52 -12.91
N MET A 104 -0.12 17.53 -12.08
CA MET A 104 0.59 17.73 -10.81
C MET A 104 2.04 18.20 -11.03
N GLU A 105 2.75 17.61 -12.00
CA GLU A 105 4.12 18.02 -12.36
C GLU A 105 4.14 19.45 -12.94
N ALA A 106 3.16 19.80 -13.78
CA ALA A 106 3.01 21.17 -14.30
C ALA A 106 2.64 22.19 -13.21
N ARG A 107 1.81 21.82 -12.24
CA ARG A 107 1.53 22.69 -11.07
C ARG A 107 2.78 22.90 -10.21
N ARG A 108 3.53 21.83 -9.93
CA ARG A 108 4.79 21.92 -9.19
C ARG A 108 5.81 22.82 -9.86
N SER A 109 5.98 22.70 -11.18
CA SER A 109 6.93 23.54 -11.90
C SER A 109 6.49 25.01 -11.94
N MET A 110 5.17 25.29 -12.00
CA MET A 110 4.65 26.65 -11.85
C MET A 110 4.86 27.22 -10.45
N ASP A 111 4.64 26.42 -9.40
CA ASP A 111 4.88 26.82 -8.01
C ASP A 111 6.36 27.09 -7.75
N GLU A 112 7.26 26.23 -8.26
CA GLU A 112 8.72 26.42 -8.18
C GLU A 112 9.18 27.67 -8.95
N ALA A 113 8.65 27.90 -10.15
CA ALA A 113 8.95 29.11 -10.92
C ALA A 113 8.43 30.39 -10.23
N GLY A 114 7.25 30.32 -9.61
CA GLY A 114 6.70 31.42 -8.82
C GLY A 114 7.51 31.72 -7.56
N ALA A 115 7.98 30.69 -6.86
CA ALA A 115 8.86 30.83 -5.70
C ALA A 115 10.22 31.41 -6.08
N ALA A 116 10.83 30.94 -7.17
CA ALA A 116 12.10 31.46 -7.68
C ALA A 116 12.00 32.93 -8.13
N GLY A 117 10.88 33.32 -8.76
CA GLY A 117 10.62 34.71 -9.11
C GLY A 117 10.52 35.62 -7.88
N ALA A 118 9.80 35.19 -6.86
CA ALA A 118 9.68 35.95 -5.60
C ALA A 118 11.02 36.08 -4.84
N GLU A 119 11.88 35.07 -4.90
CA GLU A 119 13.22 35.12 -4.29
C GLU A 119 14.15 36.10 -5.03
N MET A 120 14.08 36.15 -6.37
CA MET A 120 14.83 37.11 -7.18
C MET A 120 14.39 38.56 -6.91
N ASP A 121 13.08 38.81 -6.82
CA ASP A 121 12.53 40.13 -6.50
C ASP A 121 13.03 40.65 -5.12
N LEU A 122 13.11 39.77 -4.12
CA LEU A 122 13.63 40.11 -2.79
C LEU A 122 15.14 40.43 -2.82
N GLN A 123 15.92 39.71 -3.63
CA GLN A 123 17.35 39.98 -3.79
C GLN A 123 17.61 41.33 -4.48
N ASP A 124 16.81 41.65 -5.50
CA ASP A 124 16.88 42.94 -6.21
C ASP A 124 16.51 44.12 -5.30
N GLU A 125 15.48 43.98 -4.44
CA GLU A 125 15.14 44.99 -3.44
C GLU A 125 16.27 45.22 -2.43
N LEU A 126 16.92 44.15 -1.97
CA LEU A 126 18.04 44.22 -1.02
C LEU A 126 19.24 44.94 -1.64
N LEU A 127 19.59 44.60 -2.87
CA LEU A 127 20.71 45.21 -3.61
C LEU A 127 20.49 46.71 -3.81
N LYS A 128 19.26 47.11 -4.14
CA LYS A 128 18.88 48.51 -4.29
C LYS A 128 19.02 49.28 -2.96
N ALA A 129 18.60 48.69 -1.84
CA ALA A 129 18.73 49.29 -0.52
C ALA A 129 20.21 49.51 -0.11
N ASP A 130 21.09 48.58 -0.47
CA ASP A 130 22.54 48.69 -0.22
C ASP A 130 23.19 49.78 -1.07
N MET A 131 22.82 49.88 -2.36
CA MET A 131 23.28 50.96 -3.25
C MET A 131 22.86 52.33 -2.73
N ASP A 132 21.61 52.46 -2.27
CA ASP A 132 21.09 53.71 -1.69
C ASP A 132 21.77 54.08 -0.36
N ARG A 133 22.21 53.09 0.42
CA ARG A 133 23.02 53.32 1.63
C ARG A 133 24.41 53.80 1.25
N ALA A 134 25.08 53.11 0.34
CA ALA A 134 26.42 53.47 -0.14
C ALA A 134 26.45 54.88 -0.76
N ALA A 135 25.41 55.25 -1.52
CA ALA A 135 25.28 56.59 -2.11
C ALA A 135 25.16 57.68 -1.02
N ARG A 136 24.39 57.44 0.03
CA ARG A 136 24.25 58.36 1.17
C ARG A 136 25.55 58.52 1.95
N GLU A 137 26.24 57.42 2.21
CA GLU A 137 27.54 57.44 2.89
C GLU A 137 28.60 58.19 2.07
N ALA A 138 28.67 57.95 0.75
CA ALA A 138 29.57 58.67 -0.14
C ALA A 138 29.25 60.17 -0.24
N ALA A 139 27.97 60.57 -0.14
CA ALA A 139 27.57 61.96 -0.07
C ALA A 139 28.00 62.61 1.26
N ALA A 140 27.79 61.92 2.38
CA ALA A 140 28.21 62.39 3.70
C ALA A 140 29.73 62.52 3.80
N ALA A 141 30.49 61.55 3.27
CA ALA A 141 31.95 61.61 3.23
C ALA A 141 32.47 62.83 2.44
N ARG A 142 31.85 63.14 1.29
CA ARG A 142 32.17 64.35 0.52
C ARG A 142 31.92 65.63 1.30
N GLN A 143 30.79 65.72 2.01
CA GLN A 143 30.47 66.87 2.86
C GLN A 143 31.46 67.01 4.02
N LEU A 144 31.85 65.91 4.65
CA LEU A 144 32.85 65.91 5.72
C LEU A 144 34.24 66.36 5.23
N ASP A 145 34.66 65.93 4.04
CA ASP A 145 35.94 66.35 3.47
C ASP A 145 35.95 67.82 3.06
N GLU A 146 34.83 68.35 2.56
CA GLU A 146 34.67 69.78 2.32
C GLU A 146 34.72 70.61 3.62
N LEU A 147 34.10 70.12 4.69
CA LEU A 147 34.17 70.76 6.01
C LEU A 147 35.60 70.70 6.59
N LYS A 148 36.28 69.56 6.49
CA LYS A 148 37.70 69.42 6.91
C LYS A 148 38.62 70.36 6.14
N LYS A 149 38.42 70.54 4.83
CA LYS A 149 39.20 71.50 4.03
C LYS A 149 38.96 72.95 4.45
N LYS A 150 37.75 73.31 4.87
CA LYS A 150 37.43 74.64 5.38
C LYS A 150 38.05 74.89 6.77
N MET A 151 38.05 73.89 7.65
CA MET A 151 38.63 74.01 9.00
C MET A 151 40.16 74.03 9.06
N ARG A 152 40.86 73.62 7.99
CA ARG A 152 42.33 73.58 7.93
C ARG A 152 42.95 74.86 7.33
N LYS A 153 42.12 75.85 7.01
CA LYS A 153 42.50 77.08 6.31
C LYS A 153 42.38 78.35 7.18
N ASP A 154 42.03 78.16 8.45
CA ASP A 154 42.19 79.13 9.54
C ASP A 154 43.41 78.75 10.39
#